data_AF-A0ABD1AFL4-F1
#
_entry.id   AF-A0ABD1AFL4-F1
#
_cell.length_a   1.000
_cell.length_b   1.000
_cell.length_c   1.000
_cell.angle_alpha   90.00
_cell.angle_beta   90.00
_cell.angle_gamma   90.00
#
_symmetry.space_group_name_H-M   'P 1'
#
loop_
_entity.id
_entity.type
_entity.pdbx_description
1 polymer ?
#
loop_
_entity_poly.entity_id
_entity_poly.type
_entity_poly.pdbx_seq_one_letter_code
_entity_poly.pdbx_strand_id
1 'polypeptide(L)'
;MGSGHNYNENGNLEIFTGKEKCLPSPICLLTLTSDGSGNKPGWYVDYVEVTTAKVGSVRTVQRFYVQQWLAIDESPYELTTERNNCGENQ
;
A
#
# COMPACT_ATOMS: atom_id res chain seq x y z
N MET A 1 -11.51 0.32 12.10
CA MET A 1 -10.46 0.29 13.13
C MET A 1 -10.86 1.17 14.31
N GLY A 2 -10.51 0.79 15.53
CA GLY A 2 -10.94 1.44 16.78
C GLY A 2 -9.89 2.39 17.38
N SER A 3 -10.29 3.14 18.41
CA SER A 3 -9.38 4.02 19.17
C SER A 3 -8.24 3.22 19.82
N GLY A 4 -7.01 3.67 19.64
CA GLY A 4 -5.80 3.06 20.23
C GLY A 4 -5.12 1.97 19.39
N HIS A 5 -5.53 1.77 18.14
CA HIS A 5 -4.85 0.82 17.25
C HIS A 5 -3.55 1.43 16.70
N ASN A 6 -2.43 0.73 16.88
CA ASN A 6 -1.19 1.05 16.20
C ASN A 6 -1.21 0.39 14.81
N TYR A 7 -1.16 1.22 13.78
CA TYR A 7 -1.08 0.73 12.40
C TYR A 7 0.35 0.31 12.07
N ASN A 8 0.49 -0.64 11.16
CA ASN A 8 1.77 -1.06 10.56
C ASN A 8 2.70 -1.81 11.52
N GLU A 9 2.10 -2.51 12.49
CA GLU A 9 2.83 -3.42 13.39
C GLU A 9 3.11 -4.76 12.69
N ASN A 10 4.21 -5.42 13.08
CA ASN A 10 4.60 -6.68 12.48
C ASN A 10 3.50 -7.76 12.63
N GLY A 11 3.20 -8.47 11.55
CA GLY A 11 2.21 -9.55 11.51
C GLY A 11 0.76 -9.10 11.34
N ASN A 12 0.49 -7.79 11.28
CA ASN A 12 -0.86 -7.26 11.09
C ASN A 12 -1.13 -6.87 9.63
N LEU A 13 -2.32 -7.25 9.14
CA LEU A 13 -2.85 -6.73 7.87
C LEU A 13 -3.69 -5.50 8.18
N GLU A 14 -3.26 -4.34 7.67
CA GLU A 14 -4.02 -3.11 7.77
C GLU A 14 -4.91 -2.90 6.54
N ILE A 15 -6.19 -2.59 6.78
CA ILE A 15 -7.19 -2.33 5.75
C ILE A 15 -7.70 -0.91 5.87
N PHE A 16 -7.32 -0.07 4.91
CA PHE A 16 -7.81 1.30 4.81
C PHE A 16 -8.96 1.37 3.82
N THR A 17 -9.95 2.22 4.09
CA THR A 17 -11.08 2.46 3.17
C THR A 17 -11.27 3.95 3.01
N GLY A 18 -11.38 4.40 1.76
CA GLY A 18 -11.60 5.79 1.38
C GLY A 18 -12.64 5.90 0.28
N LYS A 19 -13.18 7.10 0.09
CA LYS A 19 -14.02 7.44 -1.06
C LYS A 19 -13.33 8.57 -1.80
N GLU A 20 -13.14 8.37 -3.09
CA GLU A 20 -12.54 9.37 -3.97
C GLU A 20 -13.37 9.52 -5.25
N LYS A 21 -13.04 10.53 -6.06
CA LYS A 21 -13.57 10.65 -7.42
C LYS A 21 -13.29 9.36 -8.19
N CYS A 22 -14.20 9.00 -9.11
CA CYS A 22 -14.02 7.84 -9.96
C CYS A 22 -12.68 7.92 -10.69
N LEU A 23 -11.87 6.87 -10.56
CA LEU A 23 -10.61 6.77 -11.29
C LEU A 23 -10.89 6.61 -12.78
N PRO A 24 -10.12 7.26 -13.65
CA PRO A 24 -10.31 7.19 -15.10
C PRO A 24 -9.95 5.83 -15.69
N SER A 25 -9.13 5.05 -14.98
CA SER A 25 -8.63 3.73 -15.37
C SER A 25 -8.42 2.85 -14.14
N PRO A 26 -8.25 1.52 -14.32
CA PRO A 26 -7.67 0.68 -13.28
C PRO A 26 -6.36 1.27 -12.74
N ILE A 27 -6.10 1.07 -11.46
CA ILE A 27 -4.85 1.49 -10.82
C ILE A 27 -3.74 0.54 -11.30
N CYS A 28 -2.61 1.10 -11.72
CA CYS A 28 -1.42 0.35 -12.10
C CYS A 28 -0.12 0.94 -11.54
N LEU A 29 -0.18 2.03 -10.79
CA LEU A 29 0.97 2.66 -10.15
C LEU A 29 0.68 2.84 -8.66
N LEU A 30 1.65 2.48 -7.83
CA LEU A 30 1.63 2.66 -6.38
C LEU A 30 2.91 3.38 -5.95
N THR A 31 2.78 4.50 -5.26
CA THR A 31 3.86 5.09 -4.44
C THR A 31 3.48 4.89 -2.99
N LEU A 32 4.36 4.23 -2.24
CA LEU A 32 4.16 3.95 -0.82
C LEU A 32 5.29 4.59 -0.02
N THR A 33 4.93 5.39 0.99
CA THR A 33 5.87 6.13 1.82
C THR A 33 5.56 5.92 3.30
N SER A 34 6.58 5.58 4.07
CA SER A 34 6.58 5.66 5.54
C SER A 34 7.12 7.03 5.96
N ASP A 35 6.55 7.62 7.00
CA ASP A 35 7.06 8.86 7.59
C ASP A 35 8.28 8.61 8.51
N GLY A 36 8.61 7.34 8.75
CA GLY A 36 9.76 6.92 9.56
C GLY A 36 9.65 7.31 11.04
N SER A 37 8.45 7.65 11.53
CA SER A 37 8.25 8.13 12.90
C SER A 37 7.91 6.99 13.87
N GLY A 38 8.16 7.21 15.17
CA GLY A 38 7.88 6.24 16.23
C GLY A 38 9.09 5.39 16.63
N ASN A 39 8.87 4.42 17.51
CA ASN A 39 9.90 3.51 17.99
C ASN A 39 9.99 2.30 17.06
N LYS A 40 11.18 2.00 16.53
CA LYS A 40 11.42 0.94 15.52
C LYS A 40 10.49 1.09 14.31
N PRO A 41 10.62 2.19 13.54
CA PRO A 41 9.68 2.55 12.48
C PRO A 41 9.79 1.71 11.20
N GLY A 42 10.65 0.68 11.20
CA GLY A 42 10.87 -0.17 10.04
C GLY A 42 9.64 -1.02 9.72
N TRP A 43 9.14 -0.90 8.48
CA TRP A 43 7.97 -1.62 8.02
C TRP A 43 8.29 -2.48 6.80
N TYR A 44 8.28 -3.80 6.97
CA TYR A 44 8.37 -4.72 5.83
C TYR A 44 6.99 -4.89 5.20
N VAL A 45 6.89 -4.51 3.93
CA VAL A 45 5.64 -4.60 3.19
C VAL A 45 5.76 -5.74 2.19
N ASP A 46 4.98 -6.80 2.35
CA ASP A 46 4.96 -7.90 1.38
C ASP A 46 4.19 -7.48 0.11
N TYR A 47 2.94 -7.03 0.28
CA TYR A 47 2.13 -6.51 -0.81
C TYR A 47 1.14 -5.43 -0.35
N VAL A 48 0.68 -4.64 -1.32
CA VAL A 48 -0.50 -3.79 -1.18
C VAL A 48 -1.54 -4.25 -2.19
N GLU A 49 -2.75 -4.56 -1.71
CA GLU A 49 -3.87 -4.88 -2.56
C GLU A 49 -4.85 -3.72 -2.59
N VAL A 50 -5.07 -3.16 -3.77
CA VAL A 50 -6.03 -2.08 -3.97
C VAL A 50 -7.28 -2.64 -4.63
N THR A 51 -8.38 -2.52 -3.90
CA THR A 51 -9.71 -2.81 -4.40
C THR A 51 -10.40 -1.51 -4.77
N THR A 52 -10.89 -1.42 -6.01
CA THR A 52 -11.75 -0.32 -6.43
C THR A 52 -13.13 -0.85 -6.79
N ALA A 53 -14.16 -0.14 -6.34
CA ALA A 53 -15.55 -0.45 -6.62
C ALA A 53 -16.25 0.81 -7.10
N LYS A 54 -16.86 0.74 -8.28
CA LYS A 54 -17.76 1.77 -8.79
C LYS A 54 -19.19 1.25 -8.68
N VAL A 55 -20.11 2.12 -8.24
CA VAL A 55 -21.53 1.78 -8.13
C VAL A 55 -22.03 1.32 -9.50
N GLY A 56 -22.59 0.11 -9.56
CA GLY A 56 -23.10 -0.50 -10.79
C GLY A 56 -22.02 -1.02 -11.75
N SER A 57 -20.79 -1.24 -11.30
CA SER A 57 -19.71 -1.80 -12.12
C SER A 57 -18.98 -2.93 -11.40
N VAL A 58 -18.21 -3.72 -12.16
CA VAL A 58 -17.38 -4.80 -11.62
C VAL A 58 -16.29 -4.21 -10.72
N ARG A 59 -16.04 -4.87 -9.59
CA ARG A 59 -14.92 -4.55 -8.68
C ARG A 59 -13.61 -4.91 -9.37
N THR A 60 -12.65 -3.99 -9.37
CA THR A 60 -11.29 -4.25 -9.84
C THR A 60 -10.37 -4.45 -8.64
N VAL A 61 -9.44 -5.39 -8.76
CA VAL A 61 -8.43 -5.68 -7.75
C VAL A 61 -7.07 -5.60 -8.43
N GLN A 62 -6.16 -4.81 -7.87
CA GLN A 62 -4.76 -4.74 -8.29
C GLN A 62 -3.88 -5.06 -7.10
N ARG A 63 -2.93 -5.99 -7.27
CA ARG A 63 -1.93 -6.31 -6.25
C ARG A 63 -0.56 -5.81 -6.68
N PHE A 64 0.08 -5.06 -5.80
CA PHE A 64 1.45 -4.59 -5.92
C PHE A 64 2.32 -5.39 -4.95
N TYR A 65 3.22 -6.22 -5.47
CA TYR A 65 4.23 -6.88 -4.64
C TYR A 65 5.32 -5.87 -4.30
N VAL A 66 5.43 -5.53 -3.01
CA VAL A 66 6.41 -4.56 -2.53
C VAL A 66 7.67 -5.30 -2.11
N GLN A 67 7.56 -6.29 -1.23
CA GLN A 67 8.64 -7.14 -0.75
C GLN A 67 9.91 -6.35 -0.35
N GLN A 68 9.70 -5.25 0.36
CA GLN A 68 10.75 -4.28 0.67
C GLN A 68 10.52 -3.71 2.07
N TRP A 69 11.62 -3.46 2.79
CA TRP A 69 11.61 -2.63 4.00
C TRP A 69 11.44 -1.15 3.63
N LEU A 70 10.49 -0.49 4.27
CA LEU A 70 10.41 0.97 4.35
C LEU A 70 11.05 1.40 5.67
N ALA A 71 12.36 1.59 5.66
CA ALA A 71 13.18 1.79 6.84
C ALA A 71 14.50 2.50 6.47
N ILE A 72 15.11 3.20 7.43
CA ILE A 72 16.44 3.83 7.26
C ILE A 72 17.58 2.96 7.80
N ASP A 73 17.24 1.97 8.62
CA ASP A 73 18.16 1.07 9.32
C ASP A 73 18.19 -0.35 8.73
N GLU A 74 17.32 -0.64 7.76
CA GLU A 74 17.28 -1.90 7.02
C GLU A 74 17.35 -1.65 5.51
N SER A 75 18.07 -2.51 4.77
CA SER A 75 18.20 -2.40 3.32
C SER A 75 16.81 -2.48 2.64
N PRO A 76 16.50 -1.60 1.68
CA PRO A 76 17.40 -0.72 0.91
C PRO A 76 17.69 0.66 1.53
N TYR A 77 17.34 0.90 2.80
CA TYR A 77 17.52 2.18 3.49
C TYR A 77 16.66 3.31 2.89
N GLU A 78 15.50 2.94 2.36
CA GLU A 78 14.55 3.85 1.75
C GLU A 78 13.24 3.84 2.52
N LEU A 79 12.63 5.01 2.72
CA LEU A 79 11.29 5.14 3.31
C LEU A 79 10.18 5.21 2.26
N THR A 80 10.54 5.26 0.97
CA THR A 80 9.59 5.34 -0.14
C THR A 80 9.90 4.28 -1.16
N THR A 81 8.87 3.72 -1.78
CA THR A 81 9.02 2.79 -2.90
C THR A 81 7.91 2.99 -3.91
N GLU A 82 8.20 2.68 -5.18
CA GLU A 82 7.25 2.76 -6.29
C GLU A 82 7.07 1.39 -6.94
N ARG A 83 5.83 1.00 -7.23
CA ARG A 83 5.50 -0.19 -8.02
C ARG A 83 4.66 0.22 -9.22
N ASN A 84 5.22 0.00 -10.41
CA ASN A 84 4.60 0.34 -11.67
C ASN A 84 4.28 -0.95 -12.43
N ASN A 85 3.01 -1.32 -12.44
CA ASN A 85 2.46 -2.44 -13.18
C ASN A 85 1.74 -1.96 -14.45
N CYS A 86 1.93 -0.71 -14.86
CA CYS A 86 1.29 -0.18 -16.06
C CYS A 86 1.91 -0.82 -17.30
N GLY A 87 1.09 -1.43 -18.15
CA GLY A 87 1.55 -2.12 -19.36
C GLY A 87 2.02 -3.55 -19.13
N GLU A 88 2.07 -4.02 -17.89
CA GLU A 88 2.01 -5.46 -17.62
C GLU A 88 0.61 -5.93 -18.04
N ASN A 89 0.52 -6.94 -18.90
CA ASN A 89 -0.77 -7.50 -19.31
C ASN A 89 -1.48 -8.06 -18.06
N GLN A 90 -2.46 -7.31 -17.56
CA GLN A 90 -3.40 -7.74 -16.50
C GLN A 90 -4.24 -8.93 -16.96
#